data_AF-A0A2Z5ZQW9-F1
#
_entry.id   AF-A0A2Z5ZQW9-F1
#
_cell.length_a   1.000
_cell.length_b   1.000
_cell.length_c   1.000
_cell.angle_alpha   90.00
_cell.angle_beta   90.00
_cell.angle_gamma   90.00
#
_symmetry.space_group_name_H-M   'P 1'
#
loop_
_entity.id
_entity.type
_entity.pdbx_description
1 polymer ?
#
loop_
_entity_poly.entity_id
_entity_poly.type
_entity_poly.pdbx_seq_one_letter_code
_entity_poly.pdbx_strand_id
1 'polypeptide(L)'
;FESKHRYFMDAANASDKIAVIDTKEGKLEKLVSVGKVPHPGRGANFVDPQFGPVWATGHLGDDVISLISTPSDDAANAKFKEHNWKVVQELKMPGAGNL
;
A
#
# COMPACT_ATOMS: atom_id res chain seq x y z
N PHE A 1 2.39 8.78 0.95
CA PHE A 1 3.59 8.45 1.76
C PHE A 1 3.20 7.39 2.77
N GLU A 2 4.07 6.41 3.01
CA GLU A 2 3.90 5.53 4.17
C GLU A 2 4.13 6.29 5.49
N SER A 3 3.75 5.69 6.61
CA SER A 3 3.78 6.26 7.97
C SER A 3 5.04 7.03 8.43
N LYS A 4 6.24 6.65 7.96
CA LYS A 4 7.53 7.27 8.30
C LYS A 4 8.00 8.30 7.28
N HIS A 5 7.19 8.57 6.25
CA HIS A 5 7.47 9.52 5.19
C HIS A 5 8.76 9.23 4.40
N ARG A 6 9.27 7.99 4.42
CA ARG A 6 10.42 7.61 3.58
C ARG A 6 9.99 7.21 2.19
N TYR A 7 8.94 6.39 2.11
CA TYR A 7 8.48 5.87 0.82
C TYR A 7 7.26 6.64 0.32
N PHE A 8 7.37 7.19 -0.88
CA PHE A 8 6.26 7.75 -1.61
C PHE A 8 5.52 6.63 -2.34
N MET A 9 4.20 6.59 -2.19
CA MET A 9 3.35 5.56 -2.78
C MET A 9 2.43 6.24 -3.77
N ASP A 10 2.65 5.96 -5.04
CA ASP A 10 1.96 6.60 -6.16
C ASP A 10 1.25 5.56 -7.02
N ALA A 11 0.09 5.93 -7.54
CA ALA A 11 -0.71 5.01 -8.32
C ALA A 11 -0.28 5.08 -9.80
N ALA A 12 0.05 3.91 -10.35
CA ALA A 12 0.23 3.71 -11.79
C ALA A 12 -1.09 3.15 -12.35
N ASN A 13 -2.12 4.00 -12.34
CA ASN A 13 -3.54 3.59 -12.37
C ASN A 13 -3.89 2.70 -13.58
N ALA A 14 -3.38 3.03 -14.77
CA ALA A 14 -3.65 2.28 -16.00
C ALA A 14 -2.92 0.92 -16.06
N SER A 15 -2.09 0.61 -15.07
CA SER A 15 -1.31 -0.64 -14.98
C SER A 15 -1.67 -1.47 -13.75
N ASP A 16 -2.73 -1.11 -13.01
CA ASP A 16 -3.21 -1.80 -11.80
C ASP A 16 -2.08 -2.03 -10.77
N LYS A 17 -1.26 -0.99 -10.58
CA LYS A 17 -0.06 -1.04 -9.74
C LYS A 17 0.08 0.20 -8.85
N ILE A 18 0.74 0.00 -7.71
CA ILE A 18 1.31 1.05 -6.88
C ILE A 18 2.83 1.06 -7.04
N ALA A 19 3.39 2.20 -7.42
CA ALA A 19 4.81 2.46 -7.42
C ALA A 19 5.25 2.92 -6.03
N VAL A 20 6.25 2.23 -5.48
CA VAL A 20 6.89 2.57 -4.21
C VAL A 20 8.25 3.18 -4.52
N ILE A 21 8.43 4.43 -4.15
CA ILE A 21 9.64 5.20 -4.41
C ILE A 21 10.32 5.51 -3.08
N ASP A 22 11.57 5.06 -2.91
CA ASP A 22 12.39 5.46 -1.77
C ASP A 22 12.86 6.90 -1.99
N THR A 23 12.30 7.84 -1.24
CA THR A 23 12.64 9.27 -1.41
C THR A 23 14.01 9.61 -0.84
N LYS A 24 14.58 8.76 0.01
CA LYS A 24 15.94 8.93 0.53
C LYS A 24 16.98 8.61 -0.54
N GLU A 25 16.78 7.50 -1.26
CA GLU A 25 17.70 7.04 -2.31
C GLU A 25 17.33 7.57 -3.70
N GLY A 26 16.13 8.13 -3.86
CA GLY A 26 15.61 8.64 -5.13
C GLY A 26 15.34 7.56 -6.17
N LYS A 27 14.96 6.35 -5.75
CA LYS A 27 14.85 5.16 -6.63
C LYS A 27 13.51 4.45 -6.46
N LEU A 28 13.10 3.76 -7.51
CA LEU A 28 11.98 2.81 -7.46
C LEU A 28 12.38 1.62 -6.59
N GLU A 29 11.65 1.41 -5.50
CA GLU A 29 11.84 0.31 -4.56
C GLU A 29 11.02 -0.92 -5.00
N LYS A 30 9.74 -0.71 -5.37
CA LYS A 30 8.85 -1.79 -5.80
C LYS A 30 7.74 -1.31 -6.71
N LEU A 31 7.25 -2.21 -7.55
CA LEU A 31 5.93 -2.14 -8.17
C LEU A 31 5.05 -3.22 -7.56
N VAL A 32 4.00 -2.81 -6.85
CA VAL A 32 3.05 -3.72 -6.19
C VAL A 32 1.80 -3.80 -7.06
N SER A 33 1.46 -5.00 -7.54
CA SER A 33 0.18 -5.21 -8.24
C SER A 33 -0.97 -5.16 -7.23
N VAL A 34 -2.05 -4.49 -7.60
CA VAL A 34 -3.28 -4.30 -6.80
C VAL A 34 -4.52 -4.52 -7.68
N GLY A 35 -5.71 -4.22 -7.16
CA GLY A 35 -6.96 -4.22 -7.92
C GLY A 35 -6.99 -3.17 -9.04
N LYS A 36 -8.11 -3.12 -9.76
CA LYS A 36 -8.24 -2.30 -10.98
C LYS A 36 -8.32 -0.79 -10.71
N VAL A 37 -7.53 -0.02 -11.45
CA VAL A 37 -7.52 1.46 -11.41
C VAL A 37 -7.41 1.98 -9.96
N PRO A 38 -6.28 1.70 -9.27
CA PRO A 38 -6.08 2.19 -7.91
C PRO A 38 -6.13 3.71 -7.87
N HIS A 39 -6.84 4.25 -6.88
CA HIS A 39 -6.96 5.69 -6.68
C HIS A 39 -6.87 6.08 -5.20
N PRO A 40 -5.66 6.16 -4.65
CA PRO A 40 -5.46 6.30 -3.21
C PRO A 40 -5.72 7.69 -2.65
N GLY A 41 -5.74 8.73 -3.48
CA GLY A 41 -5.49 10.10 -3.00
C GLY A 41 -4.11 10.17 -2.33
N ARG A 42 -4.06 10.32 -0.99
CA ARG A 42 -2.82 10.19 -0.19
C ARG A 42 -2.63 8.78 0.41
N GLY A 43 -3.69 7.97 0.36
CA GLY A 43 -3.87 6.71 1.06
C GLY A 43 -4.02 6.87 2.57
N ALA A 44 -4.21 5.75 3.26
CA ALA A 44 -4.35 5.69 4.71
C ALA A 44 -3.29 4.78 5.33
N ASN A 45 -2.64 5.24 6.41
CA ASN A 45 -1.63 4.48 7.14
C ASN A 45 -2.18 4.04 8.49
N PHE A 46 -1.98 2.78 8.86
CA PHE A 46 -2.27 2.27 10.20
C PHE A 46 -1.45 1.00 10.49
N VAL A 47 -1.55 0.49 11.70
CA VAL A 47 -0.93 -0.79 12.10
C VAL A 47 -2.02 -1.85 12.15
N ASP A 48 -1.91 -2.84 11.27
CA ASP A 48 -2.74 -4.03 11.29
C ASP A 48 -2.20 -5.04 12.32
N PRO A 49 -3.05 -5.66 13.16
CA PRO A 49 -2.59 -6.61 14.17
C PRO A 49 -1.88 -7.86 13.60
N GLN A 50 -2.23 -8.28 12.38
CA GLN A 50 -1.72 -9.47 11.72
C GLN A 50 -0.57 -9.18 10.77
N PHE A 51 -0.53 -7.98 10.17
CA PHE A 51 0.43 -7.64 9.11
C PHE A 51 1.36 -6.47 9.45
N GLY A 52 1.20 -5.86 10.62
CA GLY A 52 1.99 -4.71 11.04
C GLY A 52 1.62 -3.44 10.28
N PRO A 53 2.58 -2.51 10.09
CA PRO A 53 2.32 -1.26 9.37
C PRO A 53 1.87 -1.51 7.94
N VAL A 54 0.74 -0.92 7.57
CA VAL A 54 0.12 -1.02 6.26
C VAL A 54 -0.27 0.35 5.73
N TRP A 55 -0.26 0.47 4.42
CA TRP A 55 -0.83 1.58 3.67
C TRP A 55 -1.96 1.05 2.79
N ALA A 56 -3.12 1.72 2.83
CA ALA A 56 -4.32 1.31 2.12
C ALA A 56 -4.62 2.21 0.91
N THR A 57 -5.12 1.58 -0.16
CA THR A 57 -5.64 2.25 -1.36
C THR A 57 -7.02 1.73 -1.72
N GLY A 58 -7.90 2.65 -2.12
CA GLY A 58 -9.13 2.31 -2.82
C GLY A 58 -8.93 2.20 -4.33
N HIS A 59 -10.01 1.85 -5.04
CA HIS A 59 -10.00 1.54 -6.47
C HIS A 59 -11.22 2.15 -7.17
N LEU A 60 -11.00 2.77 -8.34
CA LEU A 60 -12.11 3.22 -9.17
C LEU A 60 -12.72 2.07 -9.99
N GLY A 61 -11.93 1.06 -10.32
CA GLY A 61 -12.33 -0.04 -11.22
C GLY A 61 -12.62 -1.36 -10.52
N ASP A 62 -12.48 -1.42 -9.20
CA ASP A 62 -12.63 -2.63 -8.39
C ASP A 62 -13.32 -2.31 -7.06
N ASP A 63 -14.04 -3.26 -6.50
CA ASP A 63 -14.82 -3.08 -5.26
C ASP A 63 -14.04 -3.56 -4.02
N VAL A 64 -12.75 -3.27 -3.99
CA VAL A 64 -11.85 -3.66 -2.87
C VAL A 64 -11.03 -2.49 -2.35
N ILE A 65 -10.67 -2.53 -1.07
CA ILE A 65 -9.56 -1.76 -0.51
C ILE A 65 -8.37 -2.72 -0.38
N SER A 66 -7.25 -2.43 -1.03
CA SER A 66 -6.03 -3.23 -0.89
C SER A 66 -5.14 -2.65 0.20
N LEU A 67 -4.69 -3.50 1.12
CA LEU A 67 -3.71 -3.17 2.15
C LEU A 67 -2.34 -3.66 1.72
N ILE A 68 -1.38 -2.73 1.62
CA ILE A 68 0.01 -3.01 1.29
C ILE A 68 0.84 -2.91 2.56
N SER A 69 1.56 -3.97 2.93
CA SER A 69 2.47 -3.91 4.07
C SER A 69 3.68 -3.03 3.76
N THR A 70 4.06 -2.19 4.71
CA THR A 70 5.15 -1.23 4.61
C THR A 70 6.25 -1.53 5.63
N PRO A 71 7.53 -1.36 5.28
CA PRO A 71 8.63 -1.63 6.19
C PRO A 71 8.60 -0.73 7.42
N SER A 72 9.05 -1.28 8.54
CA SER A 72 9.21 -0.56 9.81
C SER A 72 10.52 -0.95 10.48
N ASP A 73 11.20 0.06 11.03
CA ASP A 73 12.42 -0.11 11.84
C ASP A 73 12.11 -0.42 13.31
N ASP A 74 10.85 -0.31 13.74
CA ASP A 74 10.43 -0.71 15.08
C ASP A 74 10.59 -2.23 15.27
N ALA A 75 11.32 -2.62 16.32
CA ALA A 75 11.57 -4.01 16.68
C ALA A 75 10.27 -4.79 16.92
N ALA A 76 9.20 -4.15 17.41
CA ALA A 76 7.90 -4.77 17.60
C ALA A 76 7.29 -5.28 16.28
N ASN A 77 7.65 -4.67 15.16
CA ASN A 77 7.16 -5.01 13.82
C ASN A 77 8.14 -5.87 13.01
N ALA A 78 9.29 -6.25 13.57
CA ALA A 78 10.33 -7.00 12.85
C ALA A 78 9.81 -8.35 12.31
N LYS A 79 8.85 -8.96 13.00
CA LYS A 79 8.19 -10.21 12.58
C LYS A 79 7.38 -10.10 11.28
N PHE A 80 6.99 -8.88 10.86
CA PHE A 80 6.16 -8.67 9.68
C PHE A 80 6.98 -8.37 8.41
N LYS A 81 8.32 -8.34 8.50
CA LYS A 81 9.21 -7.95 7.39
C LYS A 81 9.01 -8.77 6.11
N GLU A 82 8.56 -10.02 6.22
CA GLU A 82 8.28 -10.89 5.08
C GLU A 82 7.10 -10.43 4.22
N HIS A 83 6.24 -9.57 4.74
CA HIS A 83 5.08 -9.02 4.05
C HIS A 83 5.37 -7.74 3.28
N ASN A 84 6.50 -7.07 3.57
CA ASN A 84 6.81 -5.75 3.00
C ASN A 84 6.63 -5.74 1.48
N TRP A 85 5.93 -4.71 1.00
CA TRP A 85 5.62 -4.46 -0.39
C TRP A 85 4.77 -5.53 -1.08
N LYS A 86 3.93 -6.22 -0.30
CA LYS A 86 2.89 -7.13 -0.80
C LYS A 86 1.53 -6.62 -0.39
N VAL A 87 0.53 -6.89 -1.23
CA VAL A 87 -0.87 -6.83 -0.80
C VAL A 87 -1.08 -7.96 0.19
N VAL A 88 -1.33 -7.61 1.45
CA VAL A 88 -1.52 -8.58 2.53
C VAL A 88 -2.98 -8.92 2.74
N GLN A 89 -3.88 -8.01 2.34
CA GLN A 89 -5.31 -8.20 2.48
C GLN A 89 -6.05 -7.33 1.46
N GLU A 90 -7.18 -7.83 1.00
CA GLU A 90 -8.17 -7.07 0.25
C GLU A 90 -9.49 -7.10 1.02
N LEU A 91 -10.01 -5.91 1.32
CA LEU A 91 -11.29 -5.75 1.99
C LEU A 91 -12.35 -5.51 0.93
N LYS A 92 -13.31 -6.44 0.84
CA LYS A 92 -14.45 -6.29 -0.07
C LYS A 92 -15.33 -5.12 0.37
N MET A 93 -15.68 -4.28 -0.58
CA MET A 93 -16.58 -3.14 -0.43
C MET A 93 -17.89 -3.43 -1.18
N PRO A 94 -19.00 -2.73 -0.87
CA PRO A 94 -20.27 -2.90 -1.58
C PRO A 94 -20.22 -2.55 -3.07
N GLY A 95 -19.20 -1.83 -3.52
CA GLY A 95 -18.99 -1.43 -4.91
C GLY A 95 -17.65 -0.73 -5.12
N ALA A 96 -17.33 -0.48 -6.40
CA ALA A 96 -16.14 0.25 -6.81
C ALA A 96 -16.29 1.77 -6.61
N GLY A 97 -15.21 2.52 -6.84
CA GLY A 97 -15.22 3.98 -6.67
C GLY A 97 -14.97 4.42 -5.24
N ASN A 98 -14.32 3.58 -4.44
CA ASN A 98 -13.89 3.91 -3.08
C ASN A 98 -12.69 4.86 -3.12
N LEU A 99 -12.91 6.08 -2.65
CA LEU A 99 -11.93 7.18 -2.52
C LEU A 99 -11.61 7.47 -1.05
#